data_AF-A0A8S3HD12-F1
#
_entry.id   AF-A0A8S3HD12-F1
#
_cell.length_a   1.000
_cell.length_b   1.000
_cell.length_c   1.000
_cell.angle_alpha   90.00
_cell.angle_beta   90.00
_cell.angle_gamma   90.00
#
_symmetry.space_group_name_H-M   'P 1'
#
loop_
_entity.id
_entity.type
_entity.pdbx_description
1 polymer ?
#
loop_
_entity_poly.entity_id
_entity_poly.type
_entity_poly.pdbx_seq_one_letter_code
_entity_poly.pdbx_strand_id
1 'polypeptide(L)' 'ETNLKSREALEATIDLQDDLENLSKFDAKIECEPPNNNFLRFEGTLTWNQQIYSLKNENFLLRGT' A
#
# COMPACT_ATOMS: atom_id res chain seq x y z
N GLU A 1 18.10 2.24 -12.79
CA GLU A 1 17.11 2.25 -13.88
C GLU A 1 16.91 3.69 -14.34
N THR A 2 16.65 3.92 -15.63
CA THR A 2 16.56 5.27 -16.24
C THR A 2 15.11 5.71 -16.47
N ASN A 3 14.14 4.81 -16.24
CA ASN A 3 12.72 5.05 -16.47
C ASN A 3 11.98 5.23 -15.15
N LEU A 4 10.90 6.00 -15.17
CA LEU A 4 9.95 6.12 -14.07
C LEU A 4 9.16 4.81 -13.92
N LYS A 5 8.90 4.41 -12.68
CA LYS A 5 8.01 3.28 -12.35
C LYS A 5 6.64 3.82 -11.97
N SER A 6 5.59 3.32 -12.62
CA SER A 6 4.21 3.61 -12.20
C SER A 6 3.94 2.97 -10.84
N ARG A 7 3.22 3.69 -9.99
CA ARG A 7 2.78 3.25 -8.65
C ARG A 7 1.34 3.67 -8.48
N GLU A 8 0.53 2.79 -7.90
CA GLU A 8 -0.91 2.99 -7.80
C GLU A 8 -1.36 2.71 -6.37
N ALA A 9 -2.16 3.62 -5.83
CA ALA A 9 -2.83 3.41 -4.56
C ALA A 9 -3.95 2.37 -4.70
N LEU A 10 -4.39 1.80 -3.58
CA LEU A 10 -5.56 0.94 -3.60
C LEU A 10 -6.82 1.76 -3.91
N GLU A 11 -7.65 1.28 -4.82
CA GLU A 11 -8.92 1.93 -5.19
C GLU A 11 -9.82 2.14 -3.96
N ALA A 12 -9.81 1.21 -3.01
CA ALA A 12 -10.57 1.33 -1.77
C ALA A 12 -10.20 2.56 -0.95
N THR A 13 -8.96 3.05 -1.06
CA THR A 13 -8.45 4.21 -0.30
C THR A 13 -8.68 5.54 -1.01
N ILE A 14 -9.32 5.55 -2.18
CA ILE A 14 -9.61 6.78 -2.96
C ILE A 14 -10.44 7.77 -2.14
N ASP A 15 -11.43 7.28 -1.38
CA ASP A 15 -12.31 8.15 -0.59
C ASP A 15 -11.60 8.83 0.60
N LEU A 16 -10.38 8.40 0.94
CA LEU A 16 -9.61 8.97 2.05
C LEU A 16 -8.77 10.19 1.67
N GLN A 17 -8.56 10.46 0.37
CA GLN A 17 -7.64 11.46 -0.20
C GLN A 17 -7.28 12.66 0.70
N ASP A 18 -7.98 13.79 0.55
CA ASP A 18 -7.71 15.03 1.28
C ASP A 18 -8.66 15.21 2.49
N ASP A 19 -9.44 14.17 2.79
CA ASP A 19 -10.39 14.18 3.90
C ASP A 19 -9.69 13.85 5.22
N LEU A 20 -9.22 14.90 5.88
CA LEU A 20 -8.53 14.81 7.16
C LEU A 20 -9.37 14.14 8.25
N GLU A 21 -10.71 14.24 8.22
CA GLU A 21 -11.57 13.59 9.20
C GLU A 21 -11.60 12.08 8.98
N ASN A 22 -11.74 11.63 7.74
CA ASN A 22 -11.71 10.22 7.40
C ASN A 22 -10.32 9.61 7.60
N LEU A 23 -9.25 10.33 7.25
CA LEU A 23 -7.87 9.93 7.55
C LEU A 23 -7.62 9.79 9.06
N SER A 24 -8.16 10.70 9.87
CA SER A 24 -7.99 10.62 11.34
C SER A 24 -8.67 9.40 11.97
N LYS A 25 -9.70 8.87 11.31
CA LYS A 25 -10.47 7.68 11.73
C LYS A 25 -10.03 6.41 11.01
N PHE A 26 -9.07 6.52 10.09
CA PHE A 26 -8.59 5.38 9.32
C PHE A 26 -7.86 4.41 10.24
N ASP A 27 -8.44 3.24 10.43
CA ASP A 27 -7.89 2.15 11.22
C ASP A 27 -7.88 0.87 10.37
N ALA A 28 -6.68 0.40 10.03
CA ALA A 28 -6.49 -0.76 9.18
C ALA A 28 -5.23 -1.54 9.59
N LYS A 29 -5.25 -2.85 9.33
CA LYS A 29 -4.14 -3.74 9.63
C LYS A 29 -3.44 -4.15 8.33
N ILE A 30 -2.12 -4.05 8.29
CA ILE A 30 -1.31 -4.59 7.19
C ILE A 30 -0.52 -5.79 7.70
N GLU A 31 -0.60 -6.90 6.98
CA GLU A 31 0.22 -8.09 7.18
C GLU A 31 1.04 -8.32 5.91
N CYS A 32 2.36 -8.45 6.04
CA CYS A 32 3.25 -8.58 4.89
C CYS A 32 4.37 -9.58 5.17
N GLU A 33 5.08 -9.94 4.10
CA GLU A 33 6.26 -10.79 4.20
C GLU A 33 7.36 -10.18 5.09
N PRO A 34 8.18 -11.01 5.77
CA PRO A 34 9.34 -10.52 6.52
C PRO A 34 10.31 -9.74 5.61
N PRO A 35 11.09 -8.81 6.18
CA PRO A 35 12.07 -8.05 5.43
C PRO A 35 13.05 -9.00 4.73
N ASN A 36 13.19 -8.82 3.42
CA ASN A 36 14.07 -9.61 2.59
C ASN A 36 14.80 -8.72 1.58
N ASN A 37 15.84 -9.27 0.94
CA ASN A 37 16.68 -8.53 0.01
C ASN A 37 16.13 -8.51 -1.44
N ASN A 38 14.86 -8.89 -1.64
CA ASN A 38 14.23 -8.92 -2.95
C ASN A 38 13.43 -7.63 -3.20
N PHE A 39 14.06 -6.66 -3.85
CA PHE A 39 13.43 -5.38 -4.20
C PHE A 39 12.35 -5.48 -5.30
N LEU A 40 12.19 -6.66 -5.91
CA LEU A 40 11.21 -6.91 -6.98
C LEU A 40 9.96 -7.65 -6.47
N ARG A 41 9.93 -8.06 -5.21
CA ARG A 41 8.80 -8.78 -4.63
C ARG A 41 8.35 -8.09 -3.35
N PHE A 42 7.08 -7.74 -3.35
CA PHE A 42 6.35 -7.35 -2.16
C PHE A 42 4.99 -8.02 -2.20
N GLU A 43 4.70 -8.79 -1.16
CA GLU A 43 3.41 -9.40 -0.89
C GLU A 43 2.93 -8.98 0.49
N GLY A 44 1.80 -8.28 0.50
CA GLY A 44 1.10 -7.92 1.71
C GLY A 44 -0.40 -7.96 1.53
N THR A 45 -1.09 -7.81 2.63
CA THR A 45 -2.54 -7.81 2.72
C THR A 45 -2.96 -6.70 3.67
N LEU A 46 -3.79 -5.78 3.16
CA LEU A 46 -4.47 -4.77 3.96
C LEU A 46 -5.84 -5.32 4.37
N THR A 47 -6.13 -5.34 5.67
CA THR A 47 -7.46 -5.60 6.20
C THR A 47 -8.04 -4.29 6.72
N TRP A 48 -9.14 -3.85 6.12
CA TRP A 48 -9.82 -2.61 6.47
C TRP A 48 -11.34 -2.78 6.29
N ASN A 49 -12.15 -2.32 7.24
CA ASN A 49 -13.62 -2.43 7.20
C ASN A 49 -14.14 -3.85 6.91
N GLN A 50 -13.49 -4.89 7.48
CA GLN A 50 -13.79 -6.32 7.23
C GLN A 50 -13.56 -6.78 5.78
N GLN A 51 -12.97 -5.92 4.95
CA GLN A 51 -12.53 -6.25 3.60
C GLN A 51 -11.03 -6.49 3.58
N ILE A 52 -10.60 -7.31 2.63
CA ILE A 52 -9.22 -7.75 2.48
C ILE A 52 -8.74 -7.32 1.10
N TYR A 53 -7.64 -6.58 1.05
CA TYR A 53 -7.04 -6.08 -0.18
C TYR A 53 -5.61 -6.58 -0.31
N SER A 54 -5.27 -7.14 -1.47
CA SER A 54 -3.91 -7.57 -1.76
C SER A 54 -3.03 -6.37 -2.09
N LEU A 55 -1.86 -6.31 -1.46
CA LEU A 55 -0.83 -5.32 -1.73
C LEU A 55 0.31 -5.98 -2.51
N LYS A 56 0.70 -5.34 -3.61
CA LYS A 56 1.80 -5.77 -4.47
C LYS A 56 2.84 -4.67 -4.57
N ASN A 57 3.92 -4.93 -5.31
CA ASN A 57 4.95 -3.93 -5.59
C ASN A 57 4.37 -2.59 -6.09
N GLU A 58 3.32 -2.60 -6.91
CA GLU A 58 2.71 -1.39 -7.47
C GLU A 58 2.10 -0.49 -6.39
N ASN A 59 1.70 -1.07 -5.24
CA ASN A 59 1.11 -0.36 -4.10
C ASN A 59 2.14 0.01 -3.02
N PHE A 60 3.44 -0.22 -3.27
CA PHE A 60 4.50 -0.06 -2.30
C PHE A 60 5.61 0.87 -2.80
N LEU A 61 6.07 1.77 -1.93
CA LEU A 61 7.17 2.67 -2.18
C LEU A 61 8.39 2.25 -1.36
N LEU A 62 9.50 2.00 -2.03
CA LEU A 62 10.77 1.65 -1.39
C LEU A 62 11.52 2.91 -0.98
N ARG A 63 12.26 2.85 0.12
CA ARG A 63 13.13 3.96 0.54
C ARG A 63 14.22 4.19 -0.52
N GLY A 64 14.28 5.40 -1.08
CA GLY A 64 15.29 5.79 -2.06
C GLY A 64 14.92 5.54 -3.53
N THR A 65 13.64 5.25 -3.81
CA THR A 65 13.10 5.28 -5.18
C THR A 65 12.80 6.68 -5.65
#